data_AF-A0A3N5VBP9-F1
#
_entry.id   AF-A0A3N5VBP9-F1
#
_cell.length_a   1.000
_cell.length_b   1.000
_cell.length_c   1.000
_cell.angle_alpha   90.00
_cell.angle_beta   90.00
_cell.angle_gamma   90.00
#
_symmetry.space_group_name_H-M   'P 1'
#
loop_
_entity.id
_entity.type
_entity.pdbx_description
1 polymer ?
#
loop_
_entity_poly.entity_id
_entity_poly.type
_entity_poly.pdbx_seq_one_letter_code
_entity_poly.pdbx_strand_id
1 'polypeptide(L)'
;MYYADICNRLLHVPALEGETREKLNALIPAVGSFARNPVDAWRAFHDPHFMAKILELAFEDPALDLIIVDRLIHRLTYAQPEDRDTSEAAIDYLRKNRFRKPLVAVVDGSGEDPYLANEATRLRQRLCQAGIPAYASLPLAAQALAHLAAYSEGMAG
;
A
#
# COMPACT_ATOMS: atom_id res chain seq x y z
N MET A 1 -4.31 -8.04 -10.64
CA MET A 1 -3.53 -8.94 -11.52
C MET A 1 -2.26 -8.24 -11.98
N TYR A 2 -2.37 -7.11 -12.69
CA TYR A 2 -1.23 -6.26 -13.10
C TYR A 2 -0.17 -5.97 -12.01
N TYR A 3 -0.60 -5.62 -10.79
CA TYR A 3 0.30 -5.31 -9.67
C TYR A 3 1.14 -6.52 -9.23
N ALA A 4 0.53 -7.71 -9.17
CA ALA A 4 1.23 -8.94 -8.83
C ALA A 4 2.30 -9.27 -9.89
N ASP A 5 1.96 -9.10 -11.17
CA ASP A 5 2.88 -9.40 -12.28
C ASP A 5 4.10 -8.47 -12.31
N ILE A 6 3.93 -7.20 -11.92
CA ILE A 6 5.05 -6.26 -11.76
C ILE A 6 5.95 -6.72 -10.62
N CYS A 7 5.36 -6.98 -9.45
CA CYS A 7 6.13 -7.40 -8.27
C CYS A 7 6.85 -8.73 -8.53
N ASN A 8 6.17 -9.73 -9.09
CA ASN A 8 6.70 -11.08 -9.36
C ASN A 8 7.94 -11.10 -10.27
N ARG A 9 8.26 -10.01 -10.97
CA ARG A 9 9.51 -9.90 -11.74
C ARG A 9 10.75 -9.72 -10.85
N LEU A 10 10.59 -9.20 -9.64
CA LEU A 10 11.69 -8.78 -8.75
C LEU A 10 11.49 -9.17 -7.28
N LEU A 11 10.26 -9.47 -6.87
CA LEU A 11 9.83 -9.81 -5.52
C LEU A 11 8.89 -11.01 -5.57
N HIS A 12 8.85 -11.83 -4.53
CA HIS A 12 7.84 -12.89 -4.42
C HIS A 12 6.54 -12.33 -3.82
N VAL A 13 5.40 -12.54 -4.49
CA VAL A 13 4.08 -12.19 -3.96
C VAL A 13 3.40 -13.48 -3.47
N PRO A 14 3.49 -13.82 -2.16
CA PRO A 14 2.92 -15.06 -1.65
C PRO A 14 1.39 -15.03 -1.70
N ALA A 15 0.79 -16.21 -1.88
CA ALA A 15 -0.64 -16.35 -1.66
C ALA A 15 -0.98 -16.09 -0.18
N LEU A 16 -2.03 -15.31 0.07
CA LEU A 16 -2.62 -15.24 1.41
C LEU A 16 -3.41 -16.51 1.64
N GLU A 17 -3.14 -17.20 2.75
CA GLU A 17 -3.74 -18.48 3.11
C GLU A 17 -4.20 -18.47 4.58
N GLY A 18 -4.87 -19.56 5.00
CA GLY A 18 -5.32 -19.75 6.38
C GLY A 18 -6.12 -18.60 6.96
N GLU A 19 -5.81 -18.27 8.22
CA GLU A 19 -6.56 -17.29 9.02
C GLU A 19 -6.56 -15.88 8.41
N THR A 20 -5.43 -15.42 7.86
CA THR A 20 -5.35 -14.12 7.20
C THR A 20 -6.34 -14.03 6.04
N ARG A 21 -6.38 -15.07 5.19
CA ARG A 21 -7.30 -15.11 4.05
C ARG A 21 -8.75 -15.14 4.49
N GLU A 22 -9.09 -15.96 5.48
CA GLU A 22 -10.44 -16.06 6.01
C GLU A 22 -10.93 -14.71 6.57
N LYS A 23 -10.10 -14.05 7.39
CA LYS A 23 -10.41 -12.75 7.98
C LYS A 23 -10.52 -11.65 6.91
N LEU A 24 -9.65 -11.64 5.90
CA LEU A 24 -9.74 -10.68 4.79
C LEU A 24 -11.00 -10.89 3.94
N ASN A 25 -11.38 -12.15 3.65
CA ASN A 25 -12.63 -12.45 2.94
C ASN A 25 -13.87 -12.00 3.73
N ALA A 26 -13.85 -12.11 5.05
CA ALA A 26 -14.95 -11.64 5.90
C ALA A 26 -14.99 -10.11 6.00
N LEU A 27 -13.83 -9.45 5.96
CA LEU A 27 -13.69 -8.00 6.10
C LEU A 27 -14.01 -7.24 4.79
N ILE A 28 -13.63 -7.79 3.64
CA ILE A 28 -13.68 -7.11 2.35
C ILE A 28 -14.92 -7.59 1.58
N PRO A 29 -15.85 -6.68 1.21
CA PRO A 29 -17.04 -7.06 0.47
C PRO A 29 -16.68 -7.61 -0.91
N ALA A 30 -17.37 -8.67 -1.35
CA ALA A 30 -17.08 -9.35 -2.62
C ALA A 30 -17.31 -8.50 -3.88
N VAL A 31 -18.10 -7.40 -3.77
CA VAL A 31 -18.43 -6.54 -4.91
C VAL A 31 -17.36 -5.47 -5.09
N GLY A 32 -16.64 -5.54 -6.22
CA GLY A 32 -15.66 -4.52 -6.61
C GLY A 32 -14.35 -4.54 -5.81
N SER A 33 -14.03 -5.65 -5.14
CA SER A 33 -12.81 -5.82 -4.33
C SER A 33 -12.40 -7.28 -4.31
N PHE A 34 -11.12 -7.57 -4.02
CA PHE A 34 -10.64 -8.94 -3.88
C PHE A 34 -9.64 -9.07 -2.73
N ALA A 35 -9.93 -10.04 -1.85
CA ALA A 35 -9.16 -10.35 -0.65
C ALA A 35 -7.98 -11.33 -0.87
N ARG A 36 -7.46 -11.44 -2.11
CA ARG A 36 -6.23 -12.21 -2.41
C ARG A 36 -5.02 -11.27 -2.43
N ASN A 37 -3.80 -11.77 -2.61
CA ASN A 37 -2.62 -10.90 -2.79
C ASN A 37 -2.48 -10.50 -4.27
N PRO A 38 -2.34 -9.19 -4.62
CA PRO A 38 -2.52 -8.01 -3.78
C PRO A 38 -3.96 -7.80 -3.36
N VAL A 39 -4.16 -7.27 -2.16
CA VAL A 39 -5.49 -6.98 -1.62
C VAL A 39 -6.05 -5.72 -2.28
N ASP A 40 -7.16 -5.85 -2.98
CA ASP A 40 -7.91 -4.72 -3.52
C ASP A 40 -9.09 -4.42 -2.61
N ALA A 41 -9.05 -3.24 -1.99
CA ALA A 41 -10.02 -2.78 -1.01
C ALA A 41 -10.23 -1.26 -1.19
N TRP A 42 -10.97 -0.86 -2.22
CA TRP A 42 -11.16 0.55 -2.59
C TRP A 42 -11.59 1.46 -1.42
N ARG A 43 -12.36 0.91 -0.45
CA ARG A 43 -12.78 1.65 0.74
C ARG A 43 -11.61 2.13 1.60
N ALA A 44 -10.50 1.38 1.64
CA ALA A 44 -9.32 1.71 2.42
C ALA A 44 -8.62 3.00 1.95
N PHE A 45 -8.91 3.48 0.74
CA PHE A 45 -8.37 4.73 0.23
C PHE A 45 -8.90 5.96 0.98
N HIS A 46 -10.16 5.93 1.42
CA HIS A 46 -10.81 7.06 2.09
C HIS A 46 -11.21 6.76 3.55
N ASP A 47 -11.14 5.52 4.00
CA ASP A 47 -11.42 5.09 5.38
C ASP A 47 -10.13 4.55 6.05
N PRO A 48 -9.35 5.41 6.76
CA PRO A 48 -8.15 4.99 7.48
C PRO A 48 -8.39 3.91 8.53
N HIS A 49 -9.59 3.84 9.12
CA HIS A 49 -9.92 2.81 10.09
C HIS A 49 -10.12 1.45 9.42
N PHE A 50 -10.70 1.41 8.22
CA PHE A 50 -10.77 0.20 7.43
C PHE A 50 -9.40 -0.24 6.89
N MET A 51 -8.57 0.71 6.44
CA MET A 51 -7.17 0.45 6.08
C MET A 51 -6.42 -0.18 7.26
N ALA A 52 -6.60 0.36 8.46
CA ALA A 52 -5.98 -0.16 9.67
C ALA A 52 -6.33 -1.64 9.90
N LYS A 53 -7.62 -2.01 9.81
CA LYS A 53 -8.06 -3.41 9.98
C LYS A 53 -7.41 -4.37 9.00
N ILE A 54 -7.21 -3.96 7.74
CA ILE A 54 -6.52 -4.77 6.73
C ILE A 54 -5.04 -4.92 7.08
N LEU A 55 -4.39 -3.82 7.48
CA LEU A 55 -2.97 -3.81 7.82
C LEU A 55 -2.68 -4.60 9.09
N GLU A 56 -3.57 -4.62 10.08
CA GLU A 56 -3.42 -5.49 11.27
C GLU A 56 -3.25 -6.96 10.87
N LEU A 57 -4.09 -7.44 9.95
CA LEU A 57 -3.98 -8.82 9.44
C LEU A 57 -2.66 -9.05 8.70
N ALA A 58 -2.23 -8.09 7.87
CA ALA A 58 -0.96 -8.18 7.15
C ALA A 58 0.27 -8.13 8.08
N PHE A 59 0.20 -7.36 9.17
CA PHE A 59 1.25 -7.30 10.18
C PHE A 59 1.37 -8.60 10.99
N GLU A 60 0.27 -9.32 11.17
CA GLU A 60 0.26 -10.58 11.91
C GLU A 60 0.62 -11.80 11.04
N ASP A 61 0.44 -11.71 9.71
CA ASP A 61 0.70 -12.85 8.81
C ASP A 61 2.20 -13.18 8.69
N PRO A 62 2.69 -14.33 9.19
CA PRO A 62 4.10 -14.66 9.16
C PRO A 62 4.66 -14.92 7.75
N ALA A 63 3.80 -15.13 6.73
CA ALA A 63 4.24 -15.30 5.35
C ALA A 63 4.56 -13.97 4.64
N LEU A 64 4.31 -12.83 5.29
CA LEU A 64 4.58 -11.50 4.74
C LEU A 64 5.75 -10.84 5.45
N ASP A 65 6.86 -10.65 4.74
CA ASP A 65 8.06 -9.95 5.24
C ASP A 65 7.95 -8.42 5.12
N LEU A 66 7.17 -7.93 4.15
CA LEU A 66 7.03 -6.51 3.82
C LEU A 66 5.66 -6.20 3.23
N ILE A 67 5.22 -4.96 3.41
CA ILE A 67 3.95 -4.45 2.88
C ILE A 67 4.20 -3.28 1.92
N ILE A 68 3.61 -3.34 0.73
CA ILE A 68 3.49 -2.20 -0.19
C ILE A 68 2.04 -1.70 -0.11
N VAL A 69 1.86 -0.46 0.34
CA VAL A 69 0.55 0.20 0.35
C VAL A 69 0.43 1.07 -0.89
N ASP A 70 -0.46 0.70 -1.79
CA ASP A 70 -0.83 1.57 -2.92
C ASP A 70 -1.82 2.64 -2.43
N ARG A 71 -1.57 3.90 -2.79
CA ARG A 71 -2.42 5.04 -2.44
C ARG A 71 -2.68 5.84 -3.70
N LEU A 72 -3.90 5.70 -4.21
CA LEU A 72 -4.44 6.64 -5.18
C LEU A 72 -4.57 8.02 -4.56
N ILE A 73 -4.14 9.02 -5.31
CA ILE A 73 -4.48 10.42 -5.08
C ILE A 73 -5.97 10.52 -5.24
N HIS A 74 -6.60 11.30 -4.36
CA HIS A 74 -8.01 11.56 -4.44
C HIS A 74 -8.37 12.14 -5.81
N ARG A 75 -8.99 11.32 -6.67
CA ARG A 75 -9.53 11.78 -7.95
C ARG A 75 -10.93 12.26 -7.64
N LEU A 76 -11.16 13.57 -7.73
CA LEU A 76 -12.49 14.17 -7.65
C LEU A 76 -13.39 13.52 -8.70
N THR A 77 -14.15 12.50 -8.30
CA THR A 77 -15.18 11.90 -9.14
C THR A 77 -16.52 12.49 -8.72
N TYR A 78 -17.38 12.79 -9.69
CA TYR A 78 -18.72 13.38 -9.49
C TYR A 78 -19.63 12.59 -8.53
N ALA A 79 -19.24 11.38 -8.13
CA ALA A 79 -20.03 10.45 -7.33
C ALA A 79 -19.59 10.36 -5.84
N GLN A 80 -18.62 11.18 -5.39
CA GLN A 80 -18.15 11.10 -4.01
C GLN A 80 -18.85 12.12 -3.09
N PRO A 81 -19.30 11.69 -1.88
CA PRO A 81 -19.80 12.61 -0.86
C PRO A 81 -18.68 13.56 -0.42
N GLU A 82 -19.03 14.80 -0.04
CA GLU A 82 -18.11 15.87 0.40
C GLU A 82 -16.88 15.32 1.15
N ASP A 83 -15.77 15.22 0.41
CA ASP A 83 -14.66 14.34 0.78
C ASP A 83 -13.69 15.08 1.71
N ARG A 84 -13.65 14.65 2.98
CA ARG A 84 -12.62 15.09 3.92
C ARG A 84 -11.31 14.43 3.50
N ASP A 85 -10.24 15.21 3.31
CA ASP A 85 -8.89 14.64 3.15
C ASP A 85 -8.56 13.78 4.38
N THR A 86 -8.55 12.45 4.21
CA THR A 86 -8.20 11.50 5.27
C THR A 86 -6.73 11.09 5.24
N SER A 87 -5.92 11.72 4.38
CA SER A 87 -4.49 11.40 4.22
C SER A 87 -3.72 11.59 5.51
N GLU A 88 -4.03 12.62 6.32
CA GLU A 88 -3.33 12.84 7.59
C GLU A 88 -3.54 11.68 8.57
N ALA A 89 -4.79 11.26 8.76
CA ALA A 89 -5.12 10.13 9.62
C ALA A 89 -4.49 8.81 9.11
N ALA A 90 -4.44 8.59 7.80
CA ALA A 90 -3.77 7.44 7.21
C ALA A 90 -2.24 7.50 7.45
N ILE A 91 -1.60 8.63 7.20
CA ILE A 91 -0.16 8.83 7.42
C ILE A 91 0.18 8.61 8.89
N ASP A 92 -0.64 9.14 9.81
CA ASP A 92 -0.43 8.98 11.24
C ASP A 92 -0.53 7.52 11.69
N TYR A 93 -1.48 6.77 11.13
CA TYR A 93 -1.59 5.34 11.38
C TYR A 93 -0.35 4.59 10.89
N LEU A 94 0.06 4.82 9.64
CA LEU A 94 1.25 4.19 9.06
C LEU A 94 2.51 4.54 9.85
N ARG A 95 2.67 5.80 10.25
CA ARG A 95 3.81 6.30 11.04
C ARG A 95 3.92 5.59 12.38
N LYS A 96 2.81 5.37 13.08
CA LYS A 96 2.77 4.68 14.38
C LYS A 96 3.12 3.18 14.27
N ASN A 97 2.81 2.57 13.12
CA ASN A 97 2.95 1.13 12.91
C ASN A 97 4.15 0.72 12.04
N ARG A 98 4.93 1.68 11.50
CA ARG A 98 6.03 1.45 10.55
C ARG A 98 7.15 0.50 11.01
N PHE A 99 7.22 0.21 12.31
CA PHE A 99 8.23 -0.68 12.89
C PHE A 99 7.73 -2.11 13.11
N ARG A 100 6.44 -2.40 12.87
CA ARG A 100 5.90 -3.76 13.01
C ARG A 100 6.39 -4.68 11.91
N LYS A 101 6.38 -4.17 10.68
CA LYS A 101 7.02 -4.76 9.50
C LYS A 101 7.46 -3.65 8.56
N PRO A 102 8.54 -3.85 7.76
CA PRO A 102 8.89 -2.95 6.68
C PRO A 102 7.65 -2.61 5.83
N LEU A 103 7.41 -1.30 5.65
CA LEU A 103 6.27 -0.80 4.91
C LEU A 103 6.71 0.36 4.02
N VAL A 104 6.28 0.31 2.76
CA VAL A 104 6.46 1.40 1.80
C VAL A 104 5.13 1.81 1.18
N ALA A 105 5.07 3.03 0.68
CA ALA A 105 3.92 3.54 -0.03
C ALA A 105 4.22 3.71 -1.53
N VAL A 106 3.24 3.45 -2.38
CA VAL A 106 3.23 3.87 -3.78
C VAL A 106 2.16 4.93 -3.92
N VAL A 107 2.51 6.07 -4.48
CA VAL A 107 1.56 7.15 -4.79
C VAL A 107 1.82 7.53 -6.24
N ASP A 108 0.99 7.03 -7.14
CA ASP A 108 1.12 7.29 -8.58
C ASP A 108 0.36 8.57 -8.97
N GLY A 109 1.10 9.53 -9.53
CA GLY A 109 0.58 10.77 -10.09
C GLY A 109 0.76 10.88 -11.60
N SER A 110 1.09 9.76 -12.26
CA SER A 110 1.28 9.70 -13.70
C SER A 110 -0.05 9.95 -14.43
N GLY A 111 0.08 10.57 -15.61
CA GLY A 111 -1.05 11.05 -16.40
C GLY A 111 -0.80 12.47 -16.88
N GLU A 112 -1.75 13.00 -17.63
CA GLU A 112 -1.67 14.35 -18.22
C GLU A 112 -2.20 15.44 -17.29
N ASP A 113 -2.79 15.08 -16.15
CA ASP A 113 -3.37 16.02 -15.19
C ASP A 113 -2.28 16.59 -14.24
N PRO A 114 -1.90 17.87 -14.39
CA PRO A 114 -0.87 18.47 -13.54
C PRO A 114 -1.30 18.62 -12.08
N TYR A 115 -2.61 18.71 -11.81
CA TYR A 115 -3.14 18.79 -10.45
C TYR A 115 -2.87 17.46 -9.72
N LEU A 116 -3.20 16.34 -10.36
CA LEU A 116 -2.91 15.01 -9.79
C LEU A 116 -1.40 14.82 -9.61
N ALA A 117 -0.56 15.18 -10.59
CA ALA A 117 0.89 15.05 -10.43
C ALA A 117 1.44 15.83 -9.21
N ASN A 118 0.90 17.03 -8.96
CA ASN A 118 1.27 17.85 -7.80
C ASN A 118 0.79 17.25 -6.49
N GLU A 119 -0.46 16.79 -6.41
CA GLU A 119 -1.01 16.15 -5.21
C GLU A 119 -0.30 14.84 -4.88
N ALA A 120 0.09 14.06 -5.89
CA ALA A 120 0.97 12.89 -5.74
C ALA A 120 2.28 13.26 -5.04
N THR A 121 2.91 14.32 -5.53
CA THR A 121 4.20 14.79 -5.06
C THR A 121 4.11 15.27 -3.62
N ARG A 122 3.07 16.04 -3.28
CA ARG A 122 2.79 16.49 -1.91
C ARG A 122 2.53 15.32 -0.97
N LEU A 123 1.73 14.33 -1.39
CA LEU A 123 1.43 13.17 -0.56
C LEU A 123 2.68 12.31 -0.31
N ARG A 124 3.50 12.05 -1.34
CA ARG A 124 4.80 11.37 -1.17
C ARG A 124 5.71 12.12 -0.20
N GLN A 125 5.80 13.45 -0.34
CA GLN A 125 6.61 14.27 0.58
C GLN A 125 6.13 14.14 2.03
N ARG A 126 4.81 14.22 2.29
CA ARG A 126 4.24 14.04 3.63
C ARG A 126 4.53 12.66 4.21
N LEU A 127 4.41 11.59 3.40
CA LEU A 127 4.75 10.22 3.80
C LEU A 127 6.23 10.09 4.16
N CYS A 128 7.13 10.61 3.32
CA CYS A 128 8.56 10.60 3.59
C CYS A 128 8.93 11.40 4.85
N GLN A 129 8.33 12.57 5.08
CA GLN A 129 8.50 13.35 6.31
C GLN A 129 8.01 12.58 7.56
N ALA A 130 6.99 11.73 7.40
CA ALA A 130 6.52 10.82 8.42
C ALA A 130 7.37 9.53 8.55
N GLY A 131 8.50 9.44 7.84
CA GLY A 131 9.42 8.29 7.89
C GLY A 131 8.93 7.05 7.15
N ILE A 132 8.02 7.20 6.19
CA ILE A 132 7.51 6.12 5.34
C ILE A 132 8.09 6.33 3.93
N PRO A 133 8.93 5.42 3.41
CA PRO A 133 9.43 5.51 2.04
C PRO A 133 8.26 5.51 1.05
N ALA A 134 8.20 6.52 0.18
CA ALA A 134 7.12 6.68 -0.79
C ALA A 134 7.67 6.80 -2.22
N TYR A 135 7.17 5.95 -3.12
CA TYR A 135 7.63 5.85 -4.50
C TYR A 135 6.56 6.35 -5.48
N ALA A 136 7.00 6.85 -6.63
CA ALA A 136 6.10 7.37 -7.66
C ALA A 136 5.40 6.27 -8.48
N SER A 137 5.87 5.02 -8.40
CA SER A 137 5.27 3.89 -9.11
C SER A 137 5.65 2.57 -8.45
N LEU A 138 4.83 1.54 -8.71
CA LEU A 138 5.09 0.19 -8.21
C LEU A 138 6.40 -0.42 -8.74
N PRO A 139 6.77 -0.29 -10.04
CA PRO A 139 8.05 -0.79 -10.52
C PRO A 139 9.26 -0.21 -9.78
N LEU A 140 9.23 1.10 -9.46
CA LEU A 140 10.31 1.75 -8.71
C LEU A 140 10.38 1.24 -7.28
N ALA A 141 9.23 1.07 -6.61
CA ALA A 141 9.17 0.46 -5.29
C ALA A 141 9.73 -0.97 -5.30
N ALA A 142 9.26 -1.80 -6.23
CA ALA A 142 9.71 -3.19 -6.36
C ALA A 142 11.23 -3.28 -6.60
N GLN A 143 11.79 -2.44 -7.47
CA GLN A 143 13.22 -2.39 -7.73
C GLN A 143 14.03 -1.97 -6.50
N ALA A 144 13.60 -0.91 -5.80
CA ALA A 144 14.28 -0.46 -4.58
C ALA A 144 14.28 -1.54 -3.48
N LEU A 145 13.14 -2.24 -3.33
CA LEU A 145 13.00 -3.31 -2.36
C LEU A 145 13.81 -4.56 -2.71
N ALA A 146 13.89 -4.92 -4.00
CA ALA A 146 14.70 -6.04 -4.45
C ALA A 146 16.20 -5.80 -4.18
N HIS A 147 16.68 -4.57 -4.40
CA HIS A 147 18.05 -4.20 -4.05
C HIS A 147 18.29 -4.22 -2.53
N LEU A 148 17.29 -3.78 -1.74
CA LEU A 148 17.39 -3.83 -0.28
C LEU A 148 17.46 -5.27 0.23
N ALA A 149 16.62 -6.16 -0.31
CA ALA A 149 16.63 -7.58 0.03
C ALA A 149 18.00 -8.21 -0.29
N ALA A 150 18.50 -8.03 -1.52
CA ALA A 150 19.80 -8.54 -1.93
C ALA A 150 20.95 -8.00 -1.06
N TYR A 151 20.89 -6.73 -0.66
CA TYR A 151 21.88 -6.15 0.26
C TYR A 151 21.80 -6.78 1.65
N SER A 152 20.60 -6.98 2.20
CA SER A 152 20.41 -7.59 3.52
C SER A 152 20.87 -9.05 3.57
N GLU A 153 20.60 -9.82 2.51
CA GLU A 153 21.08 -11.20 2.36
C GLU A 153 22.60 -11.25 2.27
N GLY A 154 23.20 -10.32 1.52
CA GLY A 154 24.65 -10.19 1.40
C GLY A 154 25.36 -9.75 2.68
N MET A 155 24.67 -9.11 3.63
CA MET A 155 25.21 -8.79 4.96
C MET A 155 24.99 -9.91 6.00
N ALA A 156 24.13 -10.88 5.71
CA ALA A 156 23.81 -11.99 6.61
C ALA A 156 24.70 -13.23 6.38
N GLY A 157 25.53 -13.23 5.33
CA GLY A 157 26.56 -14.23 5.04
C GLY A 157 27.96 -13.77 5.42
#